data_AF-A0A6V7USB8-F1
#
_entry.id   AF-A0A6V7USB8-F1
#
_cell.length_a   1.000
_cell.length_b   1.000
_cell.length_c   1.000
_cell.angle_alpha   90.00
_cell.angle_beta   90.00
_cell.angle_gamma   90.00
#
_symmetry.space_group_name_H-M   'P 1'
#
loop_
_entity.id
_entity.type
_entity.pdbx_description
1 polymer ?
#
loop_
_entity_poly.entity_id
_entity_poly.type
_entity_poly.pdbx_seq_one_letter_code
_entity_poly.pdbx_strand_id
1 'polypeptide(L)'
;MNGRVIIEHNSQSAPAGTRDFAHQVIAEAVAKYGSMHDSLKAIAEIGKFVRDALNAKHGCCDWQCSASFSRTGVCSINSQGDNYSLLVRVDNYNVILWKQ
;
A
#
# COMPACT_ATOMS: atom_id res chain seq x y z
N MET A 1 10.32 -15.01 -7.10
CA MET A 1 11.14 -14.31 -6.08
C MET A 1 10.17 -13.49 -5.25
N ASN A 2 10.02 -13.78 -3.97
CA ASN A 2 9.09 -13.07 -3.09
C ASN A 2 9.81 -11.83 -2.54
N GLY A 3 9.41 -10.64 -3.00
CA GLY A 3 9.96 -9.38 -2.51
C GLY A 3 9.83 -9.26 -1.00
N ARG A 4 10.84 -8.67 -0.35
CA ARG A 4 10.87 -8.58 1.12
C ARG A 4 9.87 -7.55 1.60
N VAL A 5 8.79 -8.00 2.25
CA VAL A 5 7.78 -7.13 2.88
C VAL A 5 8.33 -6.60 4.21
N ILE A 6 8.45 -5.29 4.36
CA ILE A 6 8.83 -4.62 5.63
C ILE A 6 7.68 -3.70 6.05
N ILE A 7 7.17 -3.88 7.27
CA ILE A 7 6.18 -2.97 7.86
C ILE A 7 6.91 -1.98 8.75
N GLU A 8 6.62 -0.70 8.59
CA GLU A 8 7.28 0.34 9.38
C GLU A 8 6.36 1.18 10.24
N HIS A 9 5.05 1.18 9.98
CA HIS A 9 4.13 1.96 10.79
C HIS A 9 2.72 1.39 10.75
N ASN A 10 2.09 1.34 11.93
CA ASN A 10 0.66 1.09 12.09
C ASN A 10 0.11 2.09 13.11
N SER A 11 -0.84 2.94 12.71
CA SER A 11 -1.39 3.98 13.59
C SER A 11 -2.39 3.44 14.63
N GLN A 12 -3.15 2.38 14.34
CA GLN A 12 -4.19 1.80 15.21
C GLN A 12 -4.49 0.31 14.90
N SER A 13 -5.44 -0.32 15.62
CA SER A 13 -5.88 -1.69 15.33
C SER A 13 -6.66 -1.76 14.01
N ALA A 14 -6.04 -2.35 12.98
CA ALA A 14 -6.72 -2.69 11.73
C ALA A 14 -7.89 -3.66 12.00
N PRO A 15 -8.92 -3.70 11.14
CA PRO A 15 -9.81 -4.86 11.08
C PRO A 15 -8.99 -6.15 10.91
N ALA A 16 -9.45 -7.24 11.52
CA ALA A 16 -8.75 -8.52 11.50
C ALA A 16 -8.47 -8.98 10.06
N GLY A 17 -7.22 -9.38 9.78
CA GLY A 17 -6.80 -9.84 8.46
C GLY A 17 -6.68 -8.75 7.38
N THR A 18 -6.84 -7.46 7.70
CA THR A 18 -6.55 -6.35 6.76
C THR A 18 -5.07 -6.26 6.46
N ARG A 19 -4.21 -6.41 7.47
CA ARG A 19 -2.74 -6.32 7.31
C ARG A 19 -2.20 -7.40 6.38
N ASP A 20 -2.55 -8.67 6.63
CA ASP A 20 -2.06 -9.79 5.82
C ASP A 20 -2.54 -9.70 4.37
N PHE A 21 -3.79 -9.26 4.18
CA PHE A 21 -4.32 -9.03 2.85
C PHE A 21 -3.66 -7.85 2.13
N ALA A 22 -3.43 -6.74 2.82
CA ALA A 22 -2.69 -5.61 2.26
C ALA A 22 -1.29 -6.06 1.81
N HIS A 23 -0.58 -6.87 2.60
CA HIS A 23 0.72 -7.41 2.18
C HIS A 23 0.62 -8.26 0.92
N GLN A 24 -0.34 -9.17 0.87
CA GLN A 24 -0.54 -10.04 -0.29
C GLN A 24 -0.81 -9.23 -1.56
N VAL A 25 -1.74 -8.29 -1.49
CA VAL A 25 -2.14 -7.45 -2.64
C VAL A 25 -1.01 -6.53 -3.07
N ILE A 26 -0.24 -5.97 -2.13
CA ILE A 26 0.91 -5.11 -2.47
C ILE A 26 2.02 -5.92 -3.13
N ALA A 27 2.32 -7.12 -2.63
CA ALA A 27 3.30 -8.01 -3.25
C ALA A 27 2.86 -8.41 -4.67
N GLU A 28 1.58 -8.70 -4.88
CA GLU A 28 1.01 -8.98 -6.20
C GLU A 28 1.12 -7.78 -7.15
N ALA A 29 0.77 -6.58 -6.66
CA ALA A 29 0.87 -5.34 -7.44
C ALA A 29 2.32 -5.06 -7.87
N VAL A 30 3.28 -5.18 -6.96
CA VAL A 30 4.70 -4.98 -7.28
C VAL A 30 5.20 -6.05 -8.25
N ALA A 31 4.79 -7.31 -8.10
CA ALA A 31 5.16 -8.36 -9.05
C ALA A 31 4.60 -8.09 -10.46
N LYS A 32 3.40 -7.50 -10.56
CA LYS A 32 2.72 -7.24 -11.83
C LYS A 32 3.20 -5.97 -12.55
N TYR A 33 3.50 -4.92 -11.79
CA TYR A 33 3.76 -3.58 -12.33
C TYR A 33 5.18 -3.08 -12.06
N GLY A 34 5.92 -3.71 -11.13
CA GLY A 34 7.24 -3.24 -10.69
C GLY A 34 8.35 -3.33 -11.73
N SER A 35 8.15 -4.06 -12.83
CA SER A 35 9.07 -4.14 -13.96
C SER A 35 8.68 -3.24 -15.15
N MET A 36 7.67 -2.37 -14.99
CA MET A 36 7.31 -1.42 -16.03
C MET A 36 8.45 -0.42 -16.27
N HIS A 37 8.75 -0.15 -17.54
CA HIS A 37 9.79 0.81 -17.92
C HIS A 37 9.47 2.23 -17.44
N ASP A 38 8.19 2.61 -17.52
CA ASP A 38 7.69 3.87 -16.98
C ASP A 38 7.44 3.74 -15.48
N SER A 39 8.37 4.28 -14.71
CA SER A 39 8.40 4.25 -13.26
C SER A 39 7.23 5.01 -12.60
N LEU A 40 6.75 6.09 -13.21
CA LEU A 40 5.62 6.86 -12.68
C LEU A 40 4.31 6.13 -12.94
N LYS A 41 4.18 5.52 -14.12
CA LYS A 41 3.04 4.66 -14.44
C LYS A 41 3.00 3.42 -13.53
N ALA A 42 4.15 2.80 -13.27
CA ALA A 42 4.26 1.67 -12.34
C ALA A 42 3.68 2.00 -10.97
N ILE A 43 4.10 3.15 -10.40
CA ILE A 43 3.62 3.64 -9.11
C ILE A 43 2.11 3.86 -9.12
N ALA A 44 1.58 4.53 -10.15
CA ALA A 44 0.15 4.82 -10.25
C ALA A 44 -0.70 3.54 -10.32
N GLU A 45 -0.26 2.55 -11.11
CA GLU A 45 -0.95 1.25 -11.24
C GLU A 45 -0.89 0.44 -9.94
N ILE A 46 0.26 0.43 -9.24
CA ILE A 46 0.38 -0.23 -7.92
C ILE A 46 -0.61 0.38 -6.93
N GLY A 47 -0.63 1.71 -6.79
CA GLY A 47 -1.52 2.40 -5.86
C GLY A 47 -3.00 2.17 -6.18
N LYS A 48 -3.36 2.22 -7.47
CA LYS A 48 -4.73 1.95 -7.93
C LYS A 48 -5.14 0.52 -7.62
N PHE A 49 -4.32 -0.47 -7.98
CA PHE A 49 -4.61 -1.87 -7.76
C PHE A 49 -4.84 -2.20 -6.28
N VAL A 50 -3.95 -1.72 -5.41
CA VAL A 50 -4.02 -1.97 -3.96
C VAL A 50 -5.28 -1.34 -3.35
N ARG A 51 -5.58 -0.09 -3.71
CA ARG A 51 -6.79 0.60 -3.25
C ARG A 51 -8.07 -0.13 -3.66
N ASP A 52 -8.17 -0.47 -4.95
CA ASP A 52 -9.38 -1.08 -5.49
C ASP A 52 -9.63 -2.47 -4.86
N ALA A 53 -8.56 -3.24 -4.60
CA ALA A 53 -8.65 -4.52 -3.90
C ALA A 53 -9.06 -4.38 -2.42
N LEU A 54 -8.56 -3.38 -1.70
CA LEU A 54 -8.96 -3.11 -0.30
C LEU A 54 -10.43 -2.66 -0.21
N ASN A 55 -10.85 -1.77 -1.11
CA ASN A 55 -12.24 -1.33 -1.18
C ASN A 55 -13.18 -2.51 -1.51
N ALA A 56 -12.78 -3.38 -2.45
CA ALA A 56 -13.54 -4.58 -2.77
C ALA A 56 -13.64 -5.57 -1.60
N LYS A 57 -12.55 -5.79 -0.85
CA LYS A 57 -12.55 -6.69 0.32
C LYS A 57 -13.46 -6.21 1.44
N HIS A 58 -13.45 -4.91 1.72
CA HIS A 58 -14.15 -4.33 2.86
C HIS A 58 -15.54 -3.77 2.51
N GLY A 59 -15.91 -3.73 1.22
CA GLY A 59 -17.21 -3.25 0.77
C GLY A 59 -17.43 -1.75 0.95
N CYS A 60 -16.37 -0.99 1.21
CA CYS A 60 -16.37 0.45 1.45
C CYS A 60 -15.35 1.13 0.53
N CYS A 61 -15.63 2.35 0.08
CA CYS A 61 -14.76 3.11 -0.84
C CYS A 61 -13.91 4.17 -0.11
N ASP A 62 -13.57 3.91 1.15
CA ASP A 62 -12.89 4.85 2.06
C ASP A 62 -11.38 4.60 2.15
N TRP A 63 -10.88 3.53 1.53
CA TRP A 63 -9.45 3.30 1.46
C TRP A 63 -8.80 4.22 0.44
N GLN A 64 -7.71 4.83 0.88
CA GLN A 64 -6.80 5.59 0.08
C GLN A 64 -5.45 4.88 0.02
N CYS A 65 -4.73 5.08 -1.08
CA CYS A 65 -3.44 4.46 -1.30
C CYS A 65 -2.51 5.42 -2.04
N SER A 66 -1.25 5.44 -1.63
CA SER A 66 -0.15 6.15 -2.30
C SER A 66 1.03 5.20 -2.40
N ALA A 67 1.70 5.19 -3.55
CA ALA A 67 2.91 4.44 -3.76
C ALA A 67 4.05 5.39 -4.14
N SER A 68 5.28 5.04 -3.76
CA SER A 68 6.50 5.76 -4.14
C SER A 68 7.68 4.81 -4.21
N PHE A 69 8.83 5.28 -4.71
CA PHE A 69 10.06 4.51 -4.59
C PHE A 69 10.65 4.64 -3.18
N SER A 70 11.27 3.56 -2.68
CA SER A 70 11.92 3.54 -1.37
C SER A 70 13.01 4.60 -1.23
N ARG A 71 13.70 4.95 -2.33
CA ARG A 71 14.75 5.97 -2.34
C ARG A 71 14.23 7.41 -2.30
N THR A 72 12.97 7.66 -2.66
CA THR A 72 12.40 9.01 -2.66
C THR A 72 11.83 9.42 -1.31
N GLY A 73 11.92 8.53 -0.31
CA GLY A 73 11.21 8.69 0.95
C GLY A 73 9.69 8.59 0.77
N VAL A 74 8.99 8.57 1.90
CA VAL A 74 7.54 8.69 1.94
C VAL A 74 7.22 9.93 2.74
N CYS A 75 6.47 10.88 2.16
CA CYS A 75 5.89 11.96 2.93
C CYS A 75 4.91 11.35 3.92
N SER A 76 5.15 11.60 5.21
CA SER A 76 4.34 11.11 6.32
C SER A 76 2.86 11.42 6.10
N ILE A 77 2.01 10.40 6.23
CA ILE A 77 0.56 10.60 6.27
C ILE A 77 0.21 10.93 7.70
N ASN A 78 -0.27 12.16 7.92
CA ASN A 78 -0.93 12.51 9.16
C ASN A 78 -2.32 11.86 9.15
N SER A 79 -2.47 10.71 9.80
CA SER A 79 -3.79 10.22 10.19
C SER A 79 -4.31 11.16 11.29
N GLN A 80 -5.00 12.24 10.91
CA GLN A 80 -5.79 12.99 11.87
C GLN A 80 -7.06 12.16 12.17
N GLY A 81 -7.16 11.59 13.38
CA GLY A 81 -8.35 10.84 13.86
C GLY A 81 -8.14 9.33 14.08
N ASP A 82 -9.24 8.58 14.27
CA ASP A 82 -9.32 7.12 14.49
C ASP A 82 -9.06 6.28 13.23
N ASN A 83 -8.26 6.82 12.32
CA ASN A 83 -8.07 6.29 10.98
C ASN A 83 -6.85 5.36 10.94
N TYR A 84 -7.08 4.12 10.55
CA TYR A 84 -6.02 3.13 10.35
C TYR A 84 -5.13 3.52 9.16
N SER A 85 -3.81 3.43 9.35
CA SER A 85 -2.81 3.58 8.29
C SER A 85 -1.74 2.50 8.39
N LEU A 86 -1.24 2.06 7.24
CA LEU A 86 -0.19 1.06 7.13
C LEU A 86 0.80 1.46 6.03
N LEU A 87 2.07 1.51 6.40
CA LEU A 87 3.18 1.60 5.44
C LEU A 87 3.80 0.22 5.25
N VAL A 88 3.81 -0.24 4.00
CA VAL A 88 4.41 -1.49 3.57
C VAL A 88 5.49 -1.18 2.54
N ARG A 89 6.69 -1.70 2.75
CA ARG A 89 7.74 -1.69 1.74
C ARG A 89 7.85 -3.06 1.10
N VAL A 90 7.92 -3.09 -0.23
CA VAL A 90 8.18 -4.31 -1.01
C VAL A 90 9.19 -3.95 -2.09
N ASP A 91 10.36 -4.59 -2.04
CA ASP A 91 11.50 -4.32 -2.91
C ASP A 91 11.91 -2.84 -2.91
N ASN A 92 11.74 -2.15 -4.04
CA ASN A 92 12.07 -0.73 -4.21
C ASN A 92 10.86 0.19 -4.05
N TYR A 93 9.72 -0.33 -3.58
CA TYR A 93 8.47 0.43 -3.46
C TYR A 93 8.06 0.60 -2.00
N ASN A 94 7.61 1.81 -1.68
CA ASN A 94 6.83 2.10 -0.50
C ASN A 94 5.36 2.20 -0.92
N VAL A 95 4.47 1.55 -0.18
CA VAL A 95 3.03 1.69 -0.37
C VAL A 95 2.42 2.06 0.98
N ILE A 96 1.76 3.21 1.03
CA ILE A 96 0.98 3.63 2.18
C ILE A 96 -0.50 3.50 1.84
N LEU A 97 -1.22 2.84 2.73
CA LEU A 97 -2.67 2.77 2.73
C LEU A 97 -3.21 3.41 4.00
N TRP A 98 -4.35 4.09 3.88
CA TRP A 98 -5.07 4.63 5.02
C TRP A 98 -6.56 4.65 4.75
N LYS A 99 -7.35 4.55 5.81
CA LYS A 99 -8.79 4.71 5.76
C LYS A 99 -9.14 6.19 6.01
N GLN A 100 -10.07 6.76 5.25
CA GLN A 100 -10.60 8.11 5.49
C GLN A 100 -11.87 8.08 6.34
#